data_AF-A0A7J3IH96-F1
#
_entry.id   AF-A0A7J3IH96-F1
#
_cell.length_a   1.000
_cell.length_b   1.000
_cell.length_c   1.000
_cell.angle_alpha   90.00
_cell.angle_beta   90.00
_cell.angle_gamma   90.00
#
_symmetry.space_group_name_H-M   'P 1'
#
loop_
_entity.id
_entity.type
_entity.pdbx_description
1 polymer ?
#
loop_
_entity_poly.entity_id
_entity_poly.type
_entity_poly.pdbx_seq_one_letter_code
_entity_poly.pdbx_strand_id
1 'polypeptide(L)'
;MGILNMWKSKSALLRLMAVALCICIALLAFSTMLTVSSAPENLLQYEWINLGHDEGHTRFSNGPAPNKPEVLWSTAGTAYAAFSGKVFVVSGGGFPMPGFPPPPPPKLKALNPNTGEEMWSVDAPDIGWSTGIYKITDEYLLVDTNNGIACHRVSDGARMWSVDIQSGSILFEQPGTASYFPGRYSEELKMKYRVVHDTATLKNYVVAYNVSNPLVPATLAWKYECHEPSQLLCVGGGKVFVGSFEGAVYALDGKTGQLLWKSRKIGQTNTYSATYYNGKLYQGAGTTRLTCYNASTGEIIWEFDAGPRSFFVYGFAAAYGRIYAHNIDPWGGYVGCWDAETGELLWKTPAYYYIGYLVPAIADGKLYIGVSDGMPVAGAAEAPPVKFACIDAFTGEVLWELPGVMFSSPIIAYGKLYGSSGWPFTPTTYCISEIPPKDWPYWRGNMEKPGVATNQMGPVKLNLIWKYQTGGSCNIITCNC
;
A
#
# COMPACT_ATOMS: atom_id res chain seq x y z
N MET A 1 -69.66 4.19 39.97
CA MET A 1 -68.80 3.80 38.83
C MET A 1 -67.88 4.90 38.28
N GLY A 2 -68.01 6.18 38.69
CA GLY A 2 -67.18 7.28 38.12
C GLY A 2 -65.75 7.43 38.65
N ILE A 3 -65.44 6.99 39.88
CA ILE A 3 -64.14 7.27 40.53
C ILE A 3 -63.05 6.25 40.12
N LEU A 4 -63.42 5.00 39.78
CA LEU A 4 -62.45 3.99 39.32
C LEU A 4 -61.90 4.25 37.90
N ASN A 5 -62.65 4.95 37.05
CA ASN A 5 -62.21 5.28 35.69
C ASN A 5 -61.21 6.45 35.65
N MET A 6 -61.27 7.38 36.62
CA MET A 6 -60.30 8.47 36.75
C MET A 6 -58.91 8.00 37.22
N TRP A 7 -58.84 6.92 38.01
CA TRP A 7 -57.55 6.37 38.47
C TRP A 7 -56.84 5.58 37.38
N LYS A 8 -57.58 4.84 36.53
CA LYS A 8 -57.00 4.15 35.38
C LYS A 8 -56.45 5.13 34.33
N SER A 9 -57.14 6.23 34.06
CA SER A 9 -56.67 7.22 33.07
C SER A 9 -55.42 7.99 33.53
N LYS A 10 -55.33 8.35 34.82
CA LYS A 10 -54.11 8.98 35.38
C LYS A 10 -52.89 8.06 35.33
N SER A 11 -53.07 6.75 35.54
CA SER A 11 -51.97 5.77 35.45
C SER A 11 -51.49 5.56 34.00
N ALA A 12 -52.40 5.62 33.03
CA ALA A 12 -52.06 5.54 31.61
C ALA A 12 -51.32 6.81 31.13
N LEU A 13 -51.76 7.99 31.59
CA LEU A 13 -51.11 9.26 31.28
C LEU A 13 -49.69 9.31 31.85
N LEU A 14 -49.48 8.87 33.09
CA LEU A 14 -48.13 8.79 33.69
C LEU A 14 -47.21 7.82 32.93
N ARG A 15 -47.72 6.68 32.47
CA ARG A 15 -46.94 5.73 31.66
C ARG A 15 -46.57 6.30 30.30
N LEU A 16 -47.49 7.02 29.64
CA LEU A 16 -47.21 7.72 28.38
C LEU A 16 -46.18 8.84 28.57
N MET A 17 -46.26 9.61 29.65
CA MET A 17 -45.28 10.65 29.95
C MET A 17 -43.90 10.07 30.29
N ALA A 18 -43.84 8.92 31.00
CA ALA A 18 -42.58 8.24 31.27
C ALA A 18 -41.94 7.69 29.98
N VAL A 19 -42.73 7.10 29.07
CA VAL A 19 -42.24 6.62 27.76
C VAL A 19 -41.76 7.80 26.90
N ALA A 20 -42.51 8.90 26.85
CA ALA A 20 -42.10 10.10 26.14
C ALA A 20 -40.81 10.70 26.73
N LEU A 21 -40.66 10.71 28.05
CA LEU A 21 -39.44 11.18 28.72
C LEU A 21 -38.25 10.26 28.40
N CYS A 22 -38.44 8.93 28.40
CA CYS A 22 -37.39 7.98 28.00
C CYS A 22 -36.99 8.15 26.52
N ILE A 23 -37.96 8.40 25.62
CA ILE A 23 -37.68 8.69 24.21
C ILE A 23 -36.93 10.01 24.06
N CYS A 24 -37.32 11.06 24.80
CA CYS A 24 -36.61 12.34 24.79
C CYS A 24 -35.19 12.22 25.35
N ILE A 25 -34.98 11.44 26.42
CA ILE A 25 -33.64 11.16 26.98
C ILE A 25 -32.80 10.35 25.98
N ALA A 26 -33.40 9.36 25.30
CA ALA A 26 -32.71 8.58 24.27
C ALA A 26 -32.36 9.44 23.04
N LEU A 27 -33.24 10.34 22.60
CA LEU A 27 -33.00 11.29 21.52
C LEU A 27 -31.99 12.36 21.90
N LEU A 28 -31.99 12.83 23.15
CA LEU A 28 -30.99 13.74 23.68
C LEU A 28 -29.62 13.05 23.75
N ALA A 29 -29.56 11.81 24.24
CA ALA A 29 -28.35 10.98 24.23
C ALA A 29 -27.84 10.73 22.80
N PHE A 30 -28.73 10.48 21.84
CA PHE A 30 -28.40 10.36 20.42
C PHE A 30 -27.88 11.70 19.84
N SER A 31 -28.48 12.83 20.22
CA SER A 31 -28.06 14.17 19.77
C SER A 31 -26.72 14.58 20.36
N THR A 32 -26.40 14.17 21.60
CA THR A 32 -25.09 14.39 22.21
C THR A 32 -24.02 13.46 21.67
N MET A 33 -24.39 12.28 21.15
CA MET A 33 -23.48 11.42 20.37
C MET A 33 -23.24 11.96 18.96
N LEU A 34 -24.19 12.72 18.39
CA LEU A 34 -24.04 13.39 17.10
C LEU A 34 -23.25 14.70 17.15
N THR A 35 -22.85 15.14 18.35
CA THR A 35 -21.90 16.23 18.53
C THR A 35 -20.62 15.73 19.17
N VAL A 36 -20.00 14.70 18.57
CA VAL A 36 -18.53 14.65 18.60
C VAL A 36 -18.08 15.82 17.74
N SER A 37 -17.75 16.94 18.40
CA SER A 37 -16.83 17.89 17.81
C SER A 37 -15.52 17.12 17.61
N SER A 38 -15.37 16.50 16.44
CA SER A 38 -14.11 15.92 16.03
C SER A 38 -13.14 17.10 15.93
N ALA A 39 -12.21 17.22 16.88
CA ALA A 39 -10.98 17.93 16.61
C ALA A 39 -10.50 17.51 15.21
N PRO A 40 -9.98 18.43 14.37
CA PRO A 40 -9.55 18.07 13.03
C PRO A 40 -8.65 16.84 13.15
N GLU A 41 -9.08 15.76 12.50
CA GLU A 41 -8.44 14.45 12.62
C GLU A 41 -6.97 14.63 12.30
N ASN A 42 -6.09 14.28 13.24
CA ASN A 42 -4.65 14.42 13.03
C ASN A 42 -4.19 13.35 12.05
N LEU A 43 -4.30 13.64 10.75
CA LEU A 43 -3.97 12.69 9.69
C LEU A 43 -2.53 12.18 9.76
N LEU A 44 -1.61 12.94 10.38
CA LEU A 44 -0.21 12.54 10.54
C LEU A 44 -0.02 11.27 11.39
N GLN A 45 -1.02 10.85 12.16
CA GLN A 45 -0.98 9.59 12.90
C GLN A 45 -1.06 8.35 12.00
N TYR A 46 -1.59 8.49 10.78
CA TYR A 46 -1.74 7.39 9.82
C TYR A 46 -0.51 7.30 8.95
N GLU A 47 0.48 6.55 9.41
CA GLU A 47 1.76 6.38 8.73
C GLU A 47 1.78 5.15 7.81
N TRP A 48 2.87 5.00 7.07
CA TRP A 48 3.22 3.81 6.30
C TRP A 48 4.70 3.54 6.45
N ILE A 49 5.05 2.61 7.36
CA ILE A 49 6.38 2.56 7.94
C ILE A 49 7.39 1.69 7.17
N ASN A 50 6.94 0.91 6.17
CA ASN A 50 7.79 0.09 5.30
C ASN A 50 7.07 -0.36 4.01
N LEU A 51 7.73 -1.11 3.10
CA LEU A 51 7.18 -1.59 1.82
C LEU A 51 5.88 -2.43 1.94
N GLY A 52 5.61 -3.03 3.10
CA GLY A 52 4.41 -3.79 3.43
C GLY A 52 3.42 -3.09 4.36
N HIS A 53 3.66 -1.82 4.69
CA HIS A 53 3.11 -1.09 5.83
C HIS A 53 3.52 -1.67 7.19
N ASP A 54 3.34 -2.96 7.43
CA ASP A 54 3.60 -3.63 8.70
C ASP A 54 4.51 -4.87 8.52
N GLU A 55 4.92 -5.48 9.63
CA GLU A 55 5.80 -6.67 9.59
C GLU A 55 5.17 -7.86 8.84
N GLY A 56 3.85 -8.01 8.96
CA GLY A 56 3.06 -9.07 8.33
C GLY A 56 2.79 -8.85 6.84
N HIS A 57 3.12 -7.68 6.30
CA HIS A 57 2.74 -7.26 4.94
C HIS A 57 1.24 -7.32 4.73
N THR A 58 0.46 -6.87 5.71
CA THR A 58 -0.99 -6.77 5.53
C THR A 58 -1.34 -5.65 4.55
N ARG A 59 -0.44 -4.66 4.38
CA ARG A 59 -0.61 -3.53 3.45
C ARG A 59 -1.88 -2.72 3.74
N PHE A 60 -2.32 -2.79 5.00
CA PHE A 60 -3.52 -2.18 5.49
C PHE A 60 -3.19 -0.91 6.24
N SER A 61 -3.79 0.22 5.85
CA SER A 61 -3.77 1.45 6.62
C SER A 61 -5.12 1.65 7.31
N ASN A 62 -5.08 1.93 8.62
CA ASN A 62 -6.27 2.29 9.40
C ASN A 62 -6.79 3.72 9.10
N GLY A 63 -6.04 4.49 8.32
CA GLY A 63 -6.39 5.87 8.00
C GLY A 63 -7.42 6.01 6.87
N PRO A 64 -7.96 7.22 6.69
CA PRO A 64 -8.78 7.52 5.52
C PRO A 64 -7.96 7.40 4.24
N ALA A 65 -8.64 7.13 3.13
CA ALA A 65 -8.00 7.03 1.82
C ALA A 65 -8.81 7.76 0.73
N PRO A 66 -8.17 8.30 -0.32
CA PRO A 66 -8.86 9.16 -1.29
C PRO A 66 -10.02 8.45 -2.01
N ASN A 67 -11.18 9.11 -2.08
CA ASN A 67 -12.33 8.64 -2.87
C ASN A 67 -12.23 8.98 -4.37
N LYS A 68 -11.24 9.79 -4.77
CA LYS A 68 -11.04 10.21 -6.16
C LYS A 68 -9.56 10.24 -6.54
N PRO A 69 -9.22 10.03 -7.82
CA PRO A 69 -7.85 9.97 -8.27
C PRO A 69 -7.26 11.36 -8.63
N GLU A 70 -7.47 12.37 -7.77
CA GLU A 70 -6.96 13.72 -8.01
C GLU A 70 -5.48 13.83 -7.60
N VAL A 71 -4.62 14.15 -8.56
CA VAL A 71 -3.19 14.37 -8.32
C VAL A 71 -3.00 15.73 -7.65
N LEU A 72 -2.51 15.73 -6.42
CA LEU A 72 -2.15 16.92 -5.67
C LEU A 72 -0.77 17.46 -6.09
N TRP A 73 0.20 16.57 -6.22
CA TRP A 73 1.56 16.89 -6.67
C TRP A 73 2.24 15.64 -7.25
N SER A 74 3.32 15.84 -7.99
CA SER A 74 4.20 14.77 -8.47
C SER A 74 5.67 15.17 -8.38
N THR A 75 6.57 14.21 -8.18
CA THR A 75 8.01 14.45 -8.12
C THR A 75 8.81 13.25 -8.63
N ALA A 76 10.06 13.49 -9.04
CA ALA A 76 10.95 12.45 -9.52
C ALA A 76 11.42 11.53 -8.38
N GLY A 77 11.38 10.22 -8.62
CA GLY A 77 11.76 9.15 -7.71
C GLY A 77 10.61 8.21 -7.36
N THR A 78 10.94 7.15 -6.62
CA THR A 78 10.01 6.14 -6.09
C THR A 78 9.79 6.35 -4.59
N ALA A 79 8.54 6.40 -4.14
CA ALA A 79 8.21 6.44 -2.72
C ALA A 79 8.25 5.04 -2.12
N TYR A 80 8.83 4.92 -0.91
CA TYR A 80 8.99 3.63 -0.22
C TYR A 80 8.32 3.58 1.15
N ALA A 81 8.16 4.74 1.80
CA ALA A 81 7.54 4.85 3.11
C ALA A 81 7.07 6.29 3.37
N ALA A 82 6.16 6.46 4.32
CA ALA A 82 5.66 7.76 4.75
C ALA A 82 5.41 7.76 6.27
N PHE A 83 6.30 8.35 7.05
CA PHE A 83 6.20 8.42 8.52
C PHE A 83 6.89 9.69 9.06
N SER A 84 6.65 10.04 10.32
CA SER A 84 7.19 11.23 10.98
C SER A 84 6.93 12.53 10.21
N GLY A 85 5.74 12.63 9.61
CA GLY A 85 5.29 13.77 8.80
C GLY A 85 6.04 13.96 7.49
N LYS A 86 6.69 12.90 6.97
CA LYS A 86 7.50 12.93 5.74
C LYS A 86 7.08 11.80 4.80
N VAL A 87 7.32 12.00 3.50
CA VAL A 87 7.30 10.93 2.49
C VAL A 87 8.74 10.68 2.05
N PHE A 88 9.20 9.44 2.16
CA PHE A 88 10.56 9.06 1.82
C PHE A 88 10.63 8.51 0.41
N VAL A 89 11.46 9.17 -0.40
CA VAL A 89 11.60 8.90 -1.83
C VAL A 89 13.06 8.63 -2.15
N VAL A 90 13.32 7.65 -3.02
CA VAL A 90 14.61 7.49 -3.66
C VAL A 90 14.49 7.92 -5.11
N SER A 91 15.30 8.90 -5.50
CA SER A 91 15.39 9.37 -6.88
C SER A 91 16.74 9.01 -7.47
N GLY A 92 16.80 8.82 -8.79
CA GLY A 92 18.02 8.32 -9.41
C GLY A 92 18.30 6.87 -9.03
N GLY A 93 19.48 6.38 -9.40
CA GLY A 93 19.71 4.95 -9.48
C GLY A 93 18.85 4.30 -10.58
N GLY A 94 19.02 2.99 -10.74
CA GLY A 94 18.34 2.25 -11.80
C GLY A 94 19.27 1.25 -12.47
N PHE A 95 18.69 0.33 -13.22
CA PHE A 95 19.45 -0.64 -13.99
C PHE A 95 20.03 0.05 -15.24
N PRO A 96 21.36 0.08 -15.43
CA PRO A 96 21.93 0.64 -16.65
C PRO A 96 21.53 -0.23 -17.85
N MET A 97 20.72 0.33 -18.76
CA MET A 97 20.30 -0.36 -19.98
C MET A 97 21.17 0.04 -21.17
N PRO A 98 21.61 -0.93 -22.01
CA PRO A 98 22.31 -0.63 -23.25
C PRO A 98 21.51 0.33 -24.13
N GLY A 99 22.17 1.39 -24.62
CA GLY A 99 21.54 2.40 -25.50
C GLY A 99 20.79 3.53 -24.77
N PHE A 100 20.75 3.52 -23.43
CA PHE A 100 20.19 4.60 -22.62
C PHE A 100 21.31 5.33 -21.85
N PRO A 101 21.15 6.64 -21.57
CA PRO A 101 22.07 7.35 -20.70
C PRO A 101 22.08 6.71 -19.30
N PRO A 102 23.22 6.71 -18.61
CA PRO A 102 23.29 6.16 -17.25
C PRO A 102 22.34 6.94 -16.33
N PRO A 103 21.67 6.25 -15.39
CA PRO A 103 20.79 6.92 -14.45
C PRO A 103 21.60 7.89 -13.57
N PRO A 104 20.98 9.00 -13.12
CA PRO A 104 21.65 9.90 -12.19
C PRO A 104 21.97 9.18 -10.87
N PRO A 105 22.99 9.61 -10.11
CA PRO A 105 23.32 9.01 -8.82
C PRO A 105 22.11 8.98 -7.88
N PRO A 106 21.89 7.87 -7.15
CA PRO A 106 20.76 7.76 -6.25
C PRO A 106 20.86 8.75 -5.08
N LYS A 107 19.72 9.35 -4.76
CA LYS A 107 19.53 10.27 -3.63
C LYS A 107 18.38 9.78 -2.77
N LEU A 108 18.59 9.83 -1.45
CA LEU A 108 17.54 9.65 -0.46
C LEU A 108 16.93 11.03 -0.15
N LYS A 109 15.60 11.10 -0.17
CA LYS A 109 14.85 12.35 -0.01
C LYS A 109 13.74 12.19 1.01
N ALA A 110 13.48 13.26 1.76
CA ALA A 110 12.22 13.41 2.46
C ALA A 110 11.45 14.59 1.90
N LEU A 111 10.17 14.38 1.69
CA LEU A 111 9.26 15.35 1.10
C LEU A 111 8.16 15.73 2.07
N ASN A 112 7.68 16.95 1.93
CA ASN A 112 6.47 17.39 2.59
C ASN A 112 5.26 16.64 2.00
N PRO A 113 4.44 15.95 2.81
CA PRO A 113 3.33 15.14 2.31
C PRO A 113 2.22 15.95 1.62
N ASN A 114 2.13 17.26 1.87
CA ASN A 114 1.09 18.13 1.32
C ASN A 114 1.55 18.89 0.06
N THR A 115 2.82 19.27 -0.03
CA THR A 115 3.35 20.08 -1.15
C THR A 115 4.22 19.30 -2.12
N GLY A 116 4.78 18.16 -1.69
CA GLY A 116 5.78 17.41 -2.46
C GLY A 116 7.16 18.07 -2.50
N GLU A 117 7.33 19.20 -1.82
CA GLU A 117 8.61 19.92 -1.74
C GLU A 117 9.63 19.12 -0.92
N GLU A 118 10.88 19.14 -1.37
CA GLU A 118 11.99 18.56 -0.61
C GLU A 118 12.17 19.28 0.72
N MET A 119 12.06 18.52 1.80
CA MET A 119 12.47 18.96 3.13
C MET A 119 13.98 18.79 3.30
N TRP A 120 14.51 17.69 2.76
CA TRP A 120 15.95 17.44 2.64
C TRP A 120 16.22 16.39 1.56
N SER A 121 17.45 16.38 1.05
CA SER A 121 17.99 15.36 0.16
C SER A 121 19.44 15.11 0.52
N VAL A 122 19.85 13.84 0.54
CA VAL A 122 21.25 13.43 0.73
C VAL A 122 21.69 12.50 -0.39
N ASP A 123 22.96 12.58 -0.76
CA ASP A 123 23.55 11.63 -1.70
C ASP A 123 23.64 10.24 -1.05
N ALA A 124 23.23 9.22 -1.80
CA ALA A 124 23.15 7.85 -1.30
C ALA A 124 23.57 6.85 -2.40
N PRO A 125 24.84 6.92 -2.87
CA PRO A 125 25.31 6.20 -4.07
C PRO A 125 25.28 4.67 -3.95
N ASP A 126 25.20 4.16 -2.73
CA ASP A 126 25.11 2.75 -2.38
C ASP A 126 23.66 2.24 -2.29
N ILE A 127 22.64 3.09 -2.47
CA ILE A 127 21.25 2.62 -2.61
C ILE A 127 21.07 2.07 -4.02
N GLY A 128 20.57 0.83 -4.08
CA GLY A 128 20.27 0.13 -5.31
C GLY A 128 18.94 0.49 -5.94
N TRP A 129 18.70 -0.08 -7.12
CA TRP A 129 17.43 0.01 -7.83
C TRP A 129 16.29 -0.75 -7.12
N SER A 130 16.62 -1.69 -6.22
CA SER A 130 15.69 -2.33 -5.28
C SER A 130 16.11 -1.96 -3.87
N THR A 131 15.23 -1.23 -3.16
CA THR A 131 15.49 -0.78 -1.80
C THR A 131 14.22 -0.86 -0.95
N GLY A 132 14.41 -0.79 0.36
CA GLY A 132 13.36 -0.70 1.35
C GLY A 132 13.74 0.37 2.36
N ILE A 133 12.78 1.19 2.75
CA ILE A 133 12.91 2.18 3.81
C ILE A 133 12.04 1.72 4.97
N TYR A 134 12.59 1.71 6.18
CA TYR A 134 11.91 1.21 7.38
C TYR A 134 12.02 2.23 8.51
N LYS A 135 10.89 2.57 9.13
CA LYS A 135 10.91 3.31 10.39
C LYS A 135 11.45 2.42 11.51
N ILE A 136 12.46 2.89 12.25
CA ILE A 136 12.91 2.23 13.50
C ILE A 136 12.30 2.97 14.70
N THR A 137 12.40 4.30 14.64
CA THR A 137 11.86 5.27 15.61
C THR A 137 11.42 6.52 14.84
N ASP A 138 10.84 7.52 15.53
CA ASP A 138 10.55 8.82 14.91
C ASP A 138 11.81 9.59 14.47
N GLU A 139 12.97 9.22 15.01
CA GLU A 139 14.26 9.89 14.79
C GLU A 139 15.15 9.17 13.78
N TYR A 140 14.97 7.85 13.59
CA TYR A 140 15.86 7.01 12.80
C TYR A 140 15.13 6.08 11.84
N LEU A 141 15.68 5.93 10.64
CA LEU A 141 15.20 5.04 9.59
C LEU A 141 16.31 4.13 9.07
N LEU A 142 15.96 2.90 8.70
CA LEU A 142 16.84 2.00 7.94
C LEU A 142 16.58 2.11 6.45
N VAL A 143 17.64 1.97 5.68
CA VAL A 143 17.59 1.87 4.22
C VAL A 143 18.36 0.63 3.79
N ASP A 144 17.76 -0.19 2.91
CA ASP A 144 18.49 -1.25 2.24
C ASP A 144 19.46 -0.65 1.20
N THR A 145 20.73 -1.04 1.28
CA THR A 145 21.77 -0.68 0.32
C THR A 145 22.06 -1.87 -0.61
N ASN A 146 22.81 -1.64 -1.69
CA ASN A 146 23.20 -2.66 -2.65
C ASN A 146 23.78 -3.91 -1.97
N ASN A 147 24.64 -3.69 -0.97
CA ASN A 147 25.38 -4.74 -0.28
C ASN A 147 25.01 -4.87 1.19
N GLY A 148 23.97 -4.21 1.69
CA GLY A 148 23.83 -4.07 3.13
C GLY A 148 22.61 -3.28 3.60
N ILE A 149 22.79 -2.63 4.75
CA ILE A 149 21.82 -1.72 5.36
C ILE A 149 22.53 -0.48 5.93
N ALA A 150 21.86 0.65 5.88
CA ALA A 150 22.32 1.90 6.48
C ALA A 150 21.26 2.51 7.40
N CYS A 151 21.70 3.17 8.46
CA CYS A 151 20.83 3.97 9.32
C CYS A 151 21.00 5.45 9.02
N HIS A 152 19.88 6.14 8.91
CA HIS A 152 19.82 7.56 8.64
C HIS A 152 18.92 8.26 9.67
N ARG A 153 19.21 9.52 9.95
CA ARG A 153 18.36 10.37 10.78
C ARG A 153 17.18 10.91 9.97
N VAL A 154 15.99 10.88 10.55
CA VAL A 154 14.73 11.33 9.92
C VAL A 154 14.69 12.83 9.70
N SER A 155 15.31 13.62 10.58
CA SER A 155 15.21 15.09 10.54
C SER A 155 15.90 15.72 9.32
N ASP A 156 17.03 15.15 8.88
CA ASP A 156 17.90 15.75 7.86
C ASP A 156 18.59 14.73 6.92
N GLY A 157 18.29 13.45 7.05
CA GLY A 157 18.86 12.39 6.20
C GLY A 157 20.30 12.02 6.52
N ALA A 158 20.91 12.58 7.57
CA ALA A 158 22.30 12.31 7.91
C ALA A 158 22.53 10.79 8.14
N ARG A 159 23.52 10.21 7.46
CA ARG A 159 23.90 8.81 7.64
C ARG A 159 24.62 8.63 8.97
N MET A 160 24.08 7.76 9.82
CA MET A 160 24.66 7.43 11.12
C MET A 160 25.72 6.33 10.98
N TRP A 161 25.40 5.29 10.22
CA TRP A 161 26.28 4.16 9.93
C TRP A 161 25.77 3.36 8.73
N SER A 162 26.63 2.50 8.19
CA SER A 162 26.30 1.48 7.20
C SER A 162 27.01 0.18 7.52
N VAL A 163 26.35 -0.95 7.27
CA VAL A 163 26.91 -2.29 7.44
C VAL A 163 26.73 -3.06 6.14
N ASP A 164 27.82 -3.58 5.61
CA ASP A 164 27.78 -4.54 4.50
C ASP A 164 27.31 -5.90 5.02
N ILE A 165 26.20 -6.35 4.47
CA ILE A 165 25.64 -7.68 4.61
C ILE A 165 26.03 -8.39 3.32
N GLN A 166 27.18 -9.06 3.29
CA GLN A 166 27.69 -9.78 2.12
C GLN A 166 26.60 -10.71 1.52
N SER A 167 25.83 -10.19 0.57
CA SER A 167 24.99 -10.98 -0.32
C SER A 167 25.84 -11.21 -1.55
N GLY A 168 26.42 -12.40 -1.64
CA GLY A 168 26.74 -12.96 -2.93
C GLY A 168 25.54 -12.79 -3.87
N SER A 169 25.80 -12.42 -5.12
CA SER A 169 24.76 -12.28 -6.14
C SER A 169 23.96 -13.58 -6.25
N ILE A 170 22.64 -13.52 -6.46
CA ILE A 170 21.96 -14.64 -7.13
C ILE A 170 21.00 -14.16 -8.20
N LEU A 171 21.04 -14.97 -9.26
CA LEU A 171 20.13 -15.10 -10.38
C LEU A 171 20.16 -13.86 -11.27
N PHE A 172 21.22 -13.80 -12.09
CA PHE A 172 21.40 -13.15 -13.40
C PHE A 172 22.88 -12.74 -13.49
N GLU A 173 23.77 -13.72 -13.71
CA GLU A 173 25.17 -13.67 -14.19
C GLU A 173 25.99 -12.36 -14.14
N GLN A 174 25.88 -11.51 -13.12
CA GLN A 174 26.72 -10.32 -13.01
C GLN A 174 27.23 -10.17 -11.57
N PRO A 175 28.55 -10.26 -11.36
CA PRO A 175 29.19 -9.80 -10.12
C PRO A 175 28.76 -8.35 -9.82
N GLY A 176 28.29 -8.07 -8.60
CA GLY A 176 27.87 -6.72 -8.20
C GLY A 176 26.38 -6.40 -8.43
N THR A 177 25.53 -7.39 -8.71
CA THR A 177 24.06 -7.19 -8.74
C THR A 177 23.45 -7.45 -7.36
N ALA A 178 22.89 -6.39 -6.76
CA ALA A 178 22.18 -6.43 -5.48
C ALA A 178 21.04 -7.46 -5.49
N SER A 179 20.73 -8.04 -4.32
CA SER A 179 19.50 -8.87 -4.16
C SER A 179 18.28 -8.13 -4.71
N TYR A 180 17.46 -8.84 -5.50
CA TYR A 180 16.31 -8.27 -6.21
C TYR A 180 15.22 -7.73 -5.28
N PHE A 181 15.18 -8.19 -4.03
CA PHE A 181 14.11 -7.86 -3.09
C PHE A 181 14.65 -7.26 -1.79
N PRO A 182 14.01 -6.19 -1.29
CA PRO A 182 14.36 -5.62 0.00
C PRO A 182 14.09 -6.63 1.11
N GLY A 183 14.86 -6.56 2.19
CA GLY A 183 14.69 -7.46 3.34
C GLY A 183 13.43 -7.14 4.15
N ARG A 184 13.36 -7.57 5.42
CA ARG A 184 12.21 -7.31 6.30
C ARG A 184 12.63 -6.79 7.65
N TYR A 185 11.97 -5.75 8.14
CA TYR A 185 12.15 -5.26 9.49
C TYR A 185 10.98 -5.72 10.36
N SER A 186 11.27 -6.21 11.56
CA SER A 186 10.25 -6.40 12.60
C SER A 186 10.45 -5.36 13.68
N GLU A 187 9.40 -4.60 13.94
CA GLU A 187 9.36 -3.65 15.03
C GLU A 187 9.32 -4.35 16.38
N GLU A 188 8.55 -5.44 16.50
CA GLU A 188 8.43 -6.25 17.71
C GLU A 188 9.80 -6.79 18.14
N LEU A 189 10.55 -7.35 17.20
CA LEU A 189 11.82 -8.02 17.48
C LEU A 189 13.02 -7.07 17.39
N LYS A 190 12.84 -5.88 16.82
CA LYS A 190 13.91 -4.93 16.46
C LYS A 190 15.04 -5.60 15.67
N MET A 191 14.65 -6.38 14.67
CA MET A 191 15.53 -7.19 13.83
C MET A 191 15.27 -6.91 12.36
N LYS A 192 16.34 -6.97 11.56
CA LYS A 192 16.29 -6.89 10.10
C LYS A 192 16.69 -8.24 9.49
N TYR A 193 15.84 -8.78 8.64
CA TYR A 193 16.01 -10.07 7.99
C TYR A 193 16.29 -9.92 6.50
N ARG A 194 17.11 -10.81 5.94
CA ARG A 194 17.39 -10.86 4.50
C ARG A 194 17.73 -12.28 4.06
N VAL A 195 17.46 -12.58 2.80
CA VAL A 195 18.03 -13.76 2.13
C VAL A 195 19.37 -13.33 1.51
N VAL A 196 20.42 -14.10 1.76
CA VAL A 196 21.76 -13.85 1.22
C VAL A 196 22.31 -15.11 0.58
N HIS A 197 23.06 -14.94 -0.50
CA HIS A 197 23.91 -15.99 -1.06
C HIS A 197 25.30 -15.86 -0.50
N ASP A 198 25.96 -16.98 -0.29
CA ASP A 198 27.39 -17.01 -0.10
C ASP A 198 28.04 -17.52 -1.38
N THR A 199 28.70 -16.64 -2.13
CA THR A 199 29.39 -17.00 -3.39
C THR A 199 30.55 -17.95 -3.17
N ALA A 200 31.14 -18.01 -1.97
CA ALA A 200 32.26 -18.90 -1.69
C ALA A 200 31.77 -20.33 -1.45
N THR A 201 30.62 -20.49 -0.78
CA THR A 201 30.05 -21.81 -0.46
C THR A 201 28.92 -22.24 -1.40
N LEU A 202 28.44 -21.34 -2.27
CA LEU A 202 27.27 -21.51 -3.14
C LEU A 202 25.99 -21.85 -2.36
N LYS A 203 25.92 -21.46 -1.08
CA LYS A 203 24.79 -21.71 -0.19
C LYS A 203 23.95 -20.47 -0.01
N ASN A 204 22.68 -20.68 0.29
CA ASN A 204 21.73 -19.61 0.59
C ASN A 204 21.43 -19.58 2.09
N TYR A 205 21.35 -18.40 2.65
CA TYR A 205 21.04 -18.19 4.06
C TYR A 205 19.90 -17.20 4.24
N VAL A 206 19.11 -17.42 5.28
CA VAL A 206 18.31 -16.37 5.90
C VAL A 206 19.17 -15.80 7.04
N VAL A 207 19.38 -14.49 7.06
CA VAL A 207 20.18 -13.81 8.09
C VAL A 207 19.33 -12.81 8.85
N ALA A 208 19.64 -12.63 10.13
CA ALA A 208 19.05 -11.59 10.96
C ALA A 208 20.12 -10.68 11.55
N TYR A 209 19.84 -9.39 11.52
CA TYR A 209 20.66 -8.34 12.09
C TYR A 209 19.91 -7.64 13.22
N ASN A 210 20.56 -7.51 14.37
CA ASN A 210 20.05 -6.74 15.49
C ASN A 210 20.18 -5.25 15.18
N VAL A 211 19.04 -4.56 15.23
CA VAL A 211 18.93 -3.11 14.98
C VAL A 211 18.20 -2.40 16.13
N SER A 212 18.23 -3.00 17.33
CA SER A 212 17.55 -2.50 18.53
C SER A 212 18.05 -1.15 19.01
N ASN A 213 19.33 -0.84 18.77
CA ASN A 213 19.90 0.46 19.05
C ASN A 213 20.33 1.12 17.73
N PRO A 214 19.60 2.16 17.26
CA PRO A 214 19.89 2.82 15.99
C PRO A 214 21.19 3.64 16.01
N LEU A 215 21.80 3.86 17.18
CA LEU A 215 23.05 4.62 17.32
C LEU A 215 24.30 3.77 17.09
N VAL A 216 24.18 2.44 17.07
CA VAL A 216 25.30 1.52 16.83
C VAL A 216 25.06 0.72 15.54
N PRO A 217 26.12 0.40 14.78
CA PRO A 217 25.99 -0.43 13.59
C PRO A 217 25.29 -1.77 13.90
N ALA A 218 24.45 -2.20 12.97
CA ALA A 218 23.74 -3.46 13.09
C ALA A 218 24.71 -4.65 13.21
N THR A 219 24.38 -5.62 14.06
CA THR A 219 25.20 -6.82 14.28
C THR A 219 24.48 -8.08 13.83
N LEU A 220 25.20 -9.01 13.21
CA LEU A 220 24.64 -10.31 12.83
C LEU A 220 24.23 -11.06 14.10
N ALA A 221 22.93 -11.34 14.22
CA ALA A 221 22.38 -12.09 15.34
C ALA A 221 22.38 -13.59 15.07
N TRP A 222 21.91 -14.00 13.89
CA TRP A 222 21.90 -15.40 13.47
C TRP A 222 21.90 -15.55 11.95
N LYS A 223 22.29 -16.73 11.49
CA LYS A 223 22.17 -17.18 10.10
C LYS A 223 21.62 -18.60 10.05
N TYR A 224 20.72 -18.86 9.12
CA TYR A 224 20.11 -20.17 8.90
C TYR A 224 20.31 -20.57 7.43
N GLU A 225 20.94 -21.72 7.18
CA GLU A 225 21.10 -22.26 5.82
C GLU A 225 19.74 -22.74 5.31
N CYS A 226 19.24 -22.11 4.25
CA CYS A 226 17.96 -22.46 3.64
C CYS A 226 18.23 -22.95 2.22
N HIS A 227 17.74 -24.14 1.87
CA HIS A 227 17.84 -24.65 0.52
C HIS A 227 16.82 -23.96 -0.39
N GLU A 228 17.31 -23.39 -1.50
CA GLU A 228 16.52 -22.75 -2.56
C GLU A 228 15.45 -21.75 -2.04
N PRO A 229 15.80 -20.77 -1.19
CA PRO A 229 14.83 -19.84 -0.63
C PRO A 229 14.27 -18.91 -1.71
N SER A 230 12.97 -18.67 -1.65
CA SER A 230 12.36 -17.47 -2.24
C SER A 230 13.00 -16.23 -1.61
N GLN A 231 13.27 -15.22 -2.43
CA GLN A 231 13.85 -13.96 -1.95
C GLN A 231 12.85 -13.10 -1.17
N LEU A 232 11.55 -13.45 -1.20
CA LEU A 232 10.49 -12.73 -0.49
C LEU A 232 10.24 -13.36 0.88
N LEU A 233 10.54 -12.59 1.92
CA LEU A 233 10.31 -12.96 3.32
C LEU A 233 8.99 -12.37 3.84
N CYS A 234 8.43 -12.98 4.86
CA CYS A 234 7.36 -12.42 5.69
C CYS A 234 7.73 -12.56 7.16
N VAL A 235 7.29 -11.64 8.02
CA VAL A 235 7.59 -11.67 9.46
C VAL A 235 6.30 -11.45 10.24
N GLY A 236 6.10 -12.13 11.35
CA GLY A 236 4.94 -11.89 12.19
C GLY A 236 4.76 -12.93 13.29
N GLY A 237 4.16 -12.53 14.40
CA GLY A 237 3.96 -13.40 15.57
C GLY A 237 5.26 -14.03 16.07
N GLY A 238 6.33 -13.21 16.11
CA GLY A 238 7.68 -13.62 16.52
C GLY A 238 8.43 -14.52 15.52
N LYS A 239 7.94 -14.74 14.29
CA LYS A 239 8.52 -15.70 13.33
C LYS A 239 8.90 -15.06 12.00
N VAL A 240 9.85 -15.67 11.32
CA VAL A 240 10.24 -15.35 9.94
C VAL A 240 9.79 -16.50 9.04
N PHE A 241 8.99 -16.19 8.03
CA PHE A 241 8.49 -17.14 7.05
C PHE A 241 9.21 -16.97 5.72
N VAL A 242 9.70 -18.08 5.17
CA VAL A 242 10.49 -18.11 3.93
C VAL A 242 9.96 -19.21 3.05
N GLY A 243 9.47 -18.85 1.86
CA GLY A 243 9.14 -19.82 0.82
C GLY A 243 10.40 -20.43 0.20
N SER A 244 10.27 -21.53 -0.54
CA SER A 244 11.33 -22.08 -1.38
C SER A 244 10.88 -22.34 -2.82
N PHE A 245 11.85 -22.39 -3.74
CA PHE A 245 11.63 -22.83 -5.12
C PHE A 245 11.21 -24.31 -5.19
N GLU A 246 11.40 -25.07 -4.12
CA GLU A 246 10.89 -26.44 -3.99
C GLU A 246 9.42 -26.52 -3.50
N GLY A 247 8.74 -25.39 -3.30
CA GLY A 247 7.34 -25.35 -2.88
C GLY A 247 7.10 -25.60 -1.39
N ALA A 248 8.14 -25.48 -0.54
CA ALA A 248 8.01 -25.57 0.91
C ALA A 248 8.08 -24.18 1.57
N VAL A 249 7.43 -24.03 2.71
CA VAL A 249 7.53 -22.85 3.57
C VAL A 249 8.27 -23.23 4.85
N TYR A 250 9.25 -22.43 5.22
CA TYR A 250 10.01 -22.55 6.45
C TYR A 250 9.53 -21.47 7.42
N ALA A 251 9.31 -21.84 8.68
CA ALA A 251 9.13 -20.87 9.76
C ALA A 251 10.31 -20.97 10.73
N LEU A 252 11.00 -19.85 10.87
CA LEU A 252 12.11 -19.69 11.79
C LEU A 252 11.65 -18.84 12.97
N ASP A 253 12.15 -19.14 14.16
CA ASP A 253 12.05 -18.23 15.29
C ASP A 253 12.80 -16.94 14.96
N GLY A 254 12.13 -15.79 15.06
CA GLY A 254 12.70 -14.52 14.62
C GLY A 254 13.91 -14.06 15.45
N LYS A 255 14.01 -14.48 16.72
CA LYS A 255 15.12 -14.08 17.59
C LYS A 255 16.34 -14.98 17.45
N THR A 256 16.14 -16.26 17.21
CA THR A 256 17.19 -17.28 17.28
C THR A 256 17.53 -17.91 15.93
N GLY A 257 16.64 -17.79 14.93
CA GLY A 257 16.79 -18.45 13.63
C GLY A 257 16.52 -19.96 13.68
N GLN A 258 16.08 -20.50 14.81
CA GLN A 258 15.75 -21.93 14.94
C GLN A 258 14.57 -22.28 14.02
N LEU A 259 14.69 -23.36 13.25
CA LEU A 259 13.58 -23.91 12.50
C LEU A 259 12.49 -24.40 13.47
N LEU A 260 11.32 -23.78 13.41
CA LEU A 260 10.15 -24.16 14.21
C LEU A 260 9.32 -25.21 13.49
N TRP A 261 9.07 -24.98 12.21
CA TRP A 261 8.37 -25.94 11.35
C TRP A 261 8.76 -25.73 9.88
N LYS A 262 8.56 -26.79 9.09
CA LYS A 262 8.67 -26.78 7.63
C LYS A 262 7.41 -27.42 7.07
N SER A 263 6.73 -26.73 6.16
CA SER A 263 5.51 -27.24 5.55
C SER A 263 5.81 -28.45 4.67
N ARG A 264 4.78 -29.27 4.41
CA ARG A 264 4.82 -30.15 3.23
C ARG A 264 5.00 -29.31 1.97
N LYS A 265 5.62 -29.89 0.95
CA LYS A 265 5.70 -29.26 -0.38
C LYS A 265 4.29 -29.19 -0.96
N ILE A 266 3.87 -28.00 -1.43
CA ILE A 266 2.58 -27.79 -2.08
C ILE A 266 2.83 -27.41 -3.54
N GLY A 267 2.20 -28.17 -4.45
CA GLY A 267 2.42 -28.03 -5.88
C GLY A 267 3.80 -28.52 -6.31
N GLN A 268 4.13 -28.25 -7.58
CA GLN A 268 5.42 -28.62 -8.18
C GLN A 268 6.41 -27.45 -8.30
N THR A 269 6.05 -26.23 -7.87
CA THR A 269 6.93 -25.05 -8.04
C THR A 269 6.73 -24.00 -6.95
N ASN A 270 7.83 -23.28 -6.68
CA ASN A 270 7.98 -21.91 -6.16
C ASN A 270 6.85 -21.33 -5.30
N THR A 271 7.10 -21.19 -3.99
CA THR A 271 6.34 -20.30 -3.11
C THR A 271 6.97 -18.90 -3.12
N TYR A 272 6.21 -17.87 -3.50
CA TYR A 272 6.73 -16.50 -3.66
C TYR A 272 6.42 -15.63 -2.44
N SER A 273 5.38 -14.80 -2.52
CA SER A 273 5.01 -13.84 -1.48
C SER A 273 4.16 -14.50 -0.40
N ALA A 274 4.35 -14.07 0.85
CA ALA A 274 3.50 -14.43 1.96
C ALA A 274 3.06 -13.21 2.75
N THR A 275 1.86 -13.29 3.34
CA THR A 275 1.32 -12.29 4.27
C THR A 275 0.94 -12.98 5.56
N TYR A 276 1.36 -12.44 6.70
CA TYR A 276 0.97 -12.87 8.02
C TYR A 276 -0.18 -11.99 8.50
N TYR A 277 -1.30 -12.59 8.89
CA TYR A 277 -2.46 -11.85 9.40
C TYR A 277 -3.22 -12.73 10.41
N ASN A 278 -3.41 -12.19 11.62
CA ASN A 278 -4.17 -12.82 12.72
C ASN A 278 -3.77 -14.28 13.01
N GLY A 279 -2.47 -14.57 13.15
CA GLY A 279 -1.97 -15.90 13.47
C GLY A 279 -1.99 -16.89 12.31
N LYS A 280 -2.28 -16.43 11.09
CA LYS A 280 -2.30 -17.21 9.86
C LYS A 280 -1.28 -16.68 8.86
N LEU A 281 -0.75 -17.59 8.05
CA LEU A 281 0.17 -17.27 6.95
C LEU A 281 -0.52 -17.61 5.63
N TYR A 282 -0.70 -16.60 4.78
CA TYR A 282 -1.28 -16.74 3.45
C TYR A 282 -0.14 -16.73 2.44
N GLN A 283 0.00 -17.83 1.70
CA GLN A 283 1.10 -18.08 0.79
C GLN A 283 0.59 -18.28 -0.62
N GLY A 284 1.15 -17.51 -1.55
CA GLY A 284 0.98 -17.73 -2.98
C GLY A 284 2.03 -18.67 -3.53
N ALA A 285 1.61 -19.58 -4.40
CA ALA A 285 2.50 -20.46 -5.15
C ALA A 285 2.43 -20.16 -6.65
N GLY A 286 3.51 -20.52 -7.37
CA GLY A 286 3.56 -20.53 -8.83
C GLY A 286 2.73 -21.65 -9.48
N THR A 287 1.85 -22.31 -8.73
CA THR A 287 1.13 -23.53 -9.12
C THR A 287 -0.37 -23.45 -8.83
N THR A 288 -1.02 -22.32 -9.13
CA THR A 288 -2.49 -22.12 -9.03
C THR A 288 -3.09 -22.04 -7.63
N ARG A 289 -2.28 -22.27 -6.58
CA ARG A 289 -2.78 -22.33 -5.20
C ARG A 289 -2.50 -21.08 -4.39
N LEU A 290 -3.53 -20.67 -3.65
CA LEU A 290 -3.42 -19.82 -2.47
C LEU A 290 -3.63 -20.71 -1.23
N THR A 291 -2.64 -20.76 -0.35
CA THR A 291 -2.68 -21.62 0.85
C THR A 291 -2.68 -20.80 2.11
N CYS A 292 -3.55 -21.16 3.05
CA CYS A 292 -3.50 -20.64 4.40
C CYS A 292 -2.93 -21.69 5.36
N TYR A 293 -1.90 -21.29 6.10
CA TYR A 293 -1.32 -22.08 7.17
C TYR A 293 -1.65 -21.47 8.53
N ASN A 294 -1.79 -22.31 9.54
CA ASN A 294 -1.62 -21.91 10.93
C ASN A 294 -0.17 -21.48 11.11
N ALA A 295 0.07 -20.20 11.43
CA ALA A 295 1.43 -19.66 11.46
C ALA A 295 2.28 -20.26 12.60
N SER A 296 1.65 -20.86 13.61
CA SER A 296 2.36 -21.48 14.74
C SER A 296 2.76 -22.94 14.47
N THR A 297 1.93 -23.71 13.75
CA THR A 297 2.14 -25.15 13.54
C THR A 297 2.58 -25.51 12.13
N GLY A 298 2.34 -24.64 11.13
CA GLY A 298 2.55 -24.95 9.72
C GLY A 298 1.49 -25.88 9.14
N GLU A 299 0.43 -26.19 9.89
CA GLU A 299 -0.70 -26.97 9.40
C GLU A 299 -1.54 -26.13 8.43
N ILE A 300 -2.01 -26.77 7.36
CA ILE A 300 -2.87 -26.12 6.38
C ILE A 300 -4.27 -26.00 6.98
N ILE A 301 -4.81 -24.78 6.98
CA ILE A 301 -6.19 -24.49 7.39
C ILE A 301 -7.12 -24.66 6.18
N TRP A 302 -6.74 -24.07 5.05
CA TRP A 302 -7.45 -24.18 3.78
C TRP A 302 -6.52 -23.99 2.59
N GLU A 303 -6.94 -24.51 1.44
CA GLU A 303 -6.28 -24.33 0.14
C GLU A 303 -7.35 -23.91 -0.88
N PHE A 304 -7.05 -22.85 -1.64
CA PHE A 304 -7.85 -22.44 -2.79
C PHE A 304 -7.08 -22.78 -4.07
N ASP A 305 -7.71 -23.54 -4.97
CA ASP A 305 -7.17 -23.85 -6.29
C ASP A 305 -7.88 -22.99 -7.34
N ALA A 306 -7.14 -22.06 -7.94
CA ALA A 306 -7.65 -21.18 -8.98
C ALA A 306 -7.80 -21.86 -10.35
N GLY A 307 -7.41 -23.13 -10.47
CA GLY A 307 -7.44 -23.87 -11.73
C GLY A 307 -6.20 -23.62 -12.59
N PRO A 308 -6.05 -24.34 -13.71
CA PRO A 308 -4.82 -24.36 -14.49
C PRO A 308 -4.42 -22.96 -14.99
N ARG A 309 -3.10 -22.68 -15.00
CA ARG A 309 -2.50 -21.44 -15.55
C ARG A 309 -2.80 -20.15 -14.76
N SER A 310 -3.25 -20.30 -13.53
CA SER A 310 -3.33 -19.25 -12.51
C SER A 310 -2.05 -19.14 -11.68
N PHE A 311 -1.65 -17.93 -11.31
CA PHE A 311 -0.50 -17.70 -10.43
C PHE A 311 -0.79 -16.66 -9.34
N PHE A 312 -0.32 -16.93 -8.13
CA PHE A 312 -0.32 -16.00 -7.00
C PHE A 312 1.12 -15.68 -6.62
N VAL A 313 1.71 -14.71 -7.32
CA VAL A 313 3.16 -14.47 -7.27
C VAL A 313 3.53 -13.32 -6.35
N TYR A 314 2.85 -12.18 -6.49
CA TYR A 314 3.25 -10.92 -5.86
C TYR A 314 2.22 -10.47 -4.83
N GLY A 315 2.70 -10.21 -3.61
CA GLY A 315 2.08 -9.56 -2.44
C GLY A 315 0.55 -9.64 -2.26
N PHE A 316 0.11 -10.05 -1.08
CA PHE A 316 -1.29 -9.94 -0.67
C PHE A 316 -1.53 -8.66 0.14
N ALA A 317 -2.78 -8.22 0.20
CA ALA A 317 -3.25 -7.34 1.25
C ALA A 317 -4.21 -8.13 2.15
N ALA A 318 -4.25 -7.78 3.44
CA ALA A 318 -5.09 -8.44 4.42
C ALA A 318 -5.73 -7.39 5.33
N ALA A 319 -7.06 -7.37 5.39
CA ALA A 319 -7.80 -6.48 6.28
C ALA A 319 -9.23 -7.01 6.42
N TYR A 320 -9.96 -6.55 7.44
CA TYR A 320 -11.40 -6.82 7.58
C TYR A 320 -11.78 -8.31 7.56
N GLY A 321 -10.89 -9.20 8.05
CA GLY A 321 -11.11 -10.65 7.98
C GLY A 321 -11.03 -11.23 6.57
N ARG A 322 -10.35 -10.54 5.65
CA ARG A 322 -10.26 -10.90 4.22
C ARG A 322 -8.83 -10.81 3.70
N ILE A 323 -8.58 -11.56 2.64
CA ILE A 323 -7.33 -11.54 1.88
C ILE A 323 -7.62 -11.10 0.45
N TYR A 324 -6.78 -10.21 -0.07
CA TYR A 324 -6.89 -9.64 -1.41
C TYR A 324 -5.65 -9.98 -2.20
N ALA A 325 -5.86 -10.52 -3.40
CA ALA A 325 -4.77 -10.98 -4.26
C ALA A 325 -5.07 -10.74 -5.72
N HIS A 326 -4.02 -10.48 -6.50
CA HIS A 326 -4.09 -10.59 -7.94
C HIS A 326 -3.81 -12.05 -8.34
N ASN A 327 -4.82 -12.66 -8.98
CA ASN A 327 -4.66 -13.90 -9.71
C ASN A 327 -4.19 -13.57 -11.13
N ILE A 328 -2.95 -13.96 -11.43
CA ILE A 328 -2.36 -13.76 -12.75
C ILE A 328 -2.78 -14.95 -13.61
N ASP A 329 -3.67 -14.73 -14.57
CA ASP A 329 -4.04 -15.72 -15.58
C ASP A 329 -4.13 -15.03 -16.96
N PRO A 330 -3.33 -15.50 -17.95
CA PRO A 330 -3.42 -15.08 -19.34
C PRO A 330 -4.88 -14.91 -19.84
N TRP A 331 -5.75 -15.90 -19.64
CA TRP A 331 -7.07 -15.97 -20.28
C TRP A 331 -8.24 -15.55 -19.39
N GLY A 332 -7.97 -15.13 -18.15
CA GLY A 332 -9.06 -14.86 -17.20
C GLY A 332 -8.62 -14.34 -15.83
N GLY A 333 -7.49 -13.63 -15.77
CA GLY A 333 -6.98 -13.07 -14.52
C GLY A 333 -7.99 -12.16 -13.81
N TYR A 334 -7.82 -12.02 -12.51
CA TYR A 334 -8.69 -11.20 -11.68
C TYR A 334 -8.01 -10.72 -10.40
N VAL A 335 -8.50 -9.61 -9.86
CA VAL A 335 -8.31 -9.27 -8.46
C VAL A 335 -9.41 -9.98 -7.68
N GLY A 336 -9.04 -10.75 -6.66
CA GLY A 336 -9.98 -11.52 -5.84
C GLY A 336 -9.95 -11.11 -4.38
N CYS A 337 -11.03 -11.48 -3.69
CA CYS A 337 -11.15 -11.39 -2.24
C CYS A 337 -11.57 -12.73 -1.68
N TRP A 338 -10.83 -13.23 -0.70
CA TRP A 338 -11.13 -14.45 0.03
C TRP A 338 -11.45 -14.14 1.48
N ASP A 339 -12.39 -14.87 2.05
CA ASP A 339 -12.57 -14.92 3.50
C ASP A 339 -11.31 -15.53 4.14
N ALA A 340 -10.75 -14.82 5.12
CA ALA A 340 -9.46 -15.17 5.71
C ALA A 340 -9.52 -16.47 6.53
N GLU A 341 -10.68 -16.81 7.09
CA GLU A 341 -10.85 -17.98 7.95
C GLU A 341 -11.13 -19.25 7.16
N THR A 342 -11.93 -19.14 6.10
CA THR A 342 -12.48 -20.28 5.36
C THR A 342 -11.84 -20.51 4.00
N GLY A 343 -11.22 -19.47 3.41
CA GLY A 343 -10.71 -19.52 2.04
C GLY A 343 -11.81 -19.44 0.97
N GLU A 344 -13.05 -19.11 1.35
CA GLU A 344 -14.14 -18.87 0.40
C GLU A 344 -13.85 -17.63 -0.45
N LEU A 345 -13.90 -17.77 -1.78
CA LEU A 345 -13.80 -16.64 -2.70
C LEU A 345 -15.11 -15.83 -2.65
N LEU A 346 -15.05 -14.63 -2.07
CA LEU A 346 -16.21 -13.77 -1.85
C LEU A 346 -16.58 -12.95 -3.10
N TRP A 347 -15.58 -12.45 -3.81
CA TRP A 347 -15.78 -11.72 -5.06
C TRP A 347 -14.54 -11.78 -5.96
N LYS A 348 -14.74 -11.50 -7.24
CA LYS A 348 -13.68 -11.34 -8.24
C LYS A 348 -13.98 -10.15 -9.15
N THR A 349 -12.97 -9.33 -9.40
CA THR A 349 -13.01 -8.21 -10.34
C THR A 349 -12.07 -8.53 -11.49
N PRO A 350 -12.52 -8.54 -12.76
CA PRO A 350 -11.66 -8.86 -13.90
C PRO A 350 -10.41 -7.98 -13.94
N ALA A 351 -9.24 -8.61 -14.09
CA ALA A 351 -7.95 -7.95 -14.21
C ALA A 351 -6.98 -8.88 -14.98
N TYR A 352 -6.68 -8.56 -16.23
CA TYR A 352 -5.95 -9.46 -17.10
C TYR A 352 -4.45 -9.53 -16.78
N TYR A 353 -3.84 -10.54 -17.37
CA TYR A 353 -2.43 -10.91 -17.23
C TYR A 353 -1.46 -9.78 -17.53
N TYR A 354 -0.90 -9.22 -16.45
CA TYR A 354 0.35 -8.48 -16.51
C TYR A 354 1.31 -9.12 -15.51
N ILE A 355 2.41 -9.70 -16.00
CA ILE A 355 3.54 -10.10 -15.14
C ILE A 355 4.21 -8.80 -14.68
N GLY A 356 3.64 -8.19 -13.66
CA GLY A 356 4.20 -7.04 -12.97
C GLY A 356 4.15 -7.25 -11.47
N TYR A 357 5.04 -6.55 -10.78
CA TYR A 357 5.08 -6.47 -9.32
C TYR A 357 3.91 -5.63 -8.78
N LEU A 358 2.67 -6.02 -9.11
CA LEU A 358 1.47 -5.30 -8.70
C LEU A 358 1.07 -5.82 -7.33
N VAL A 359 1.32 -5.02 -6.30
CA VAL A 359 0.89 -5.34 -4.94
C VAL A 359 -0.27 -4.42 -4.52
N PRO A 360 -1.35 -4.96 -3.96
CA PRO A 360 -2.47 -4.14 -3.48
C PRO A 360 -2.11 -3.37 -2.21
N ALA A 361 -2.71 -2.21 -2.00
CA ALA A 361 -2.81 -1.55 -0.70
C ALA A 361 -4.28 -1.38 -0.33
N ILE A 362 -4.61 -1.47 0.96
CA ILE A 362 -5.99 -1.38 1.44
C ILE A 362 -6.13 -0.37 2.57
N ALA A 363 -7.18 0.44 2.52
CA ALA A 363 -7.51 1.41 3.57
C ALA A 363 -8.96 1.86 3.41
N ASP A 364 -9.63 2.19 4.50
CA ASP A 364 -10.96 2.83 4.46
C ASP A 364 -11.98 2.13 3.51
N GLY A 365 -12.07 0.80 3.62
CA GLY A 365 -12.92 -0.04 2.77
C GLY A 365 -12.54 -0.10 1.28
N LYS A 366 -11.36 0.40 0.89
CA LYS A 366 -10.91 0.51 -0.51
C LYS A 366 -9.62 -0.24 -0.75
N LEU A 367 -9.59 -0.99 -1.84
CA LEU A 367 -8.44 -1.70 -2.39
C LEU A 367 -7.87 -0.90 -3.56
N TYR A 368 -6.57 -0.64 -3.53
CA TYR A 368 -5.86 0.10 -4.57
C TYR A 368 -4.82 -0.81 -5.22
N ILE A 369 -4.94 -1.04 -6.53
CA ILE A 369 -4.07 -1.98 -7.23
C ILE A 369 -3.96 -1.63 -8.72
N GLY A 370 -2.80 -1.90 -9.30
CA GLY A 370 -2.63 -1.90 -10.75
C GLY A 370 -3.37 -3.08 -11.39
N VAL A 371 -4.05 -2.84 -12.51
CA VAL A 371 -4.72 -3.86 -13.32
C VAL A 371 -4.43 -3.62 -14.81
N SER A 372 -4.60 -4.65 -15.63
CA SER A 372 -4.45 -4.53 -17.09
C SER A 372 -5.67 -5.07 -17.80
N ASP A 373 -5.98 -4.50 -18.97
CA ASP A 373 -7.09 -4.91 -19.82
C ASP A 373 -6.66 -5.96 -20.88
N GLY A 374 -5.41 -6.45 -20.85
CA GLY A 374 -4.96 -7.49 -21.78
C GLY A 374 -3.62 -8.12 -21.41
N MET A 375 -3.20 -9.11 -22.21
CA MET A 375 -1.89 -9.74 -22.05
C MET A 375 -0.80 -9.00 -22.84
N PRO A 376 0.42 -8.83 -22.30
CA PRO A 376 1.58 -8.61 -23.15
C PRO A 376 1.84 -9.90 -23.93
N VAL A 377 1.46 -9.93 -25.21
CA VAL A 377 1.88 -11.01 -26.12
C VAL A 377 3.36 -10.77 -26.44
N ALA A 378 4.21 -11.78 -26.26
CA ALA A 378 5.61 -11.70 -26.67
C ALA A 378 5.68 -11.37 -28.18
N GLY A 379 6.22 -10.19 -28.52
CA GLY A 379 6.28 -9.69 -29.90
C GLY A 379 5.11 -8.78 -30.33
N ALA A 380 4.16 -8.47 -29.44
CA ALA A 380 3.20 -7.39 -29.70
C ALA A 380 3.92 -6.05 -29.75
N ALA A 381 3.55 -5.21 -30.74
CA ALA A 381 4.10 -3.88 -30.92
C ALA A 381 3.72 -2.91 -29.78
N GLU A 382 2.64 -3.20 -29.06
CA GLU A 382 2.12 -2.35 -27.98
C GLU A 382 1.80 -3.20 -26.74
N ALA A 383 2.24 -2.71 -25.58
CA ALA A 383 1.83 -3.28 -24.30
C ALA A 383 0.31 -3.08 -24.12
N PRO A 384 -0.41 -4.03 -23.50
CA PRO A 384 -1.83 -3.86 -23.24
C PRO A 384 -2.07 -2.60 -22.39
N PRO A 385 -3.21 -1.92 -22.57
CA PRO A 385 -3.54 -0.79 -21.73
C PRO A 385 -3.53 -1.21 -20.25
N VAL A 386 -2.80 -0.43 -19.47
CA VAL A 386 -2.69 -0.56 -18.02
C VAL A 386 -3.54 0.51 -17.37
N LYS A 387 -4.05 0.21 -16.17
CA LYS A 387 -4.77 1.19 -15.36
C LYS A 387 -4.53 0.93 -13.88
N PHE A 388 -4.72 1.95 -13.08
CA PHE A 388 -4.69 1.84 -11.63
C PHE A 388 -6.11 1.98 -11.10
N ALA A 389 -6.60 1.01 -10.34
CA ALA A 389 -7.98 0.93 -9.91
C ALA A 389 -8.11 1.14 -8.41
N CYS A 390 -9.21 1.78 -8.02
CA CYS A 390 -9.75 1.74 -6.67
C CYS A 390 -11.00 0.87 -6.70
N ILE A 391 -11.01 -0.18 -5.88
CA ILE A 391 -12.04 -1.20 -5.83
C ILE A 391 -12.62 -1.20 -4.41
N ASP A 392 -13.93 -1.26 -4.28
CA ASP A 392 -14.58 -1.47 -2.99
C ASP A 392 -14.15 -2.84 -2.42
N ALA A 393 -13.53 -2.81 -1.25
CA ALA A 393 -12.92 -3.99 -0.65
C ALA A 393 -13.96 -5.04 -0.21
N PHE A 394 -15.23 -4.67 -0.11
CA PHE A 394 -16.28 -5.56 0.35
C PHE A 394 -17.03 -6.27 -0.78
N THR A 395 -17.21 -5.57 -1.91
CA THR A 395 -18.06 -5.98 -3.03
C THR A 395 -17.29 -6.31 -4.31
N GLY A 396 -16.06 -5.79 -4.47
CA GLY A 396 -15.32 -5.89 -5.72
C GLY A 396 -15.77 -4.88 -6.80
N GLU A 397 -16.67 -3.96 -6.46
CA GLU A 397 -17.09 -2.89 -7.38
C GLU A 397 -15.93 -1.92 -7.63
N VAL A 398 -15.69 -1.59 -8.91
CA VAL A 398 -14.68 -0.59 -9.26
C VAL A 398 -15.25 0.80 -8.99
N LEU A 399 -14.68 1.50 -8.02
CA LEU A 399 -15.11 2.85 -7.61
C LEU A 399 -14.57 3.92 -8.58
N TRP A 400 -13.32 3.77 -9.02
CA TRP A 400 -12.72 4.61 -10.05
C TRP A 400 -11.46 3.97 -10.64
N GLU A 401 -11.04 4.46 -11.81
CA GLU A 401 -9.84 4.00 -12.51
C GLU A 401 -9.02 5.18 -13.05
N LEU A 402 -7.71 4.98 -13.13
CA LEU A 402 -6.75 5.86 -13.80
C LEU A 402 -6.15 5.14 -15.01
N PRO A 403 -6.64 5.41 -16.23
CA PRO A 403 -6.11 4.78 -17.44
C PRO A 403 -4.69 5.26 -17.74
N GLY A 404 -3.84 4.36 -18.23
CA GLY A 404 -2.44 4.64 -18.59
C GLY A 404 -1.48 4.78 -17.40
N VAL A 405 -1.97 4.60 -16.18
CA VAL A 405 -1.16 4.68 -14.95
C VAL A 405 -1.01 3.30 -14.35
N MET A 406 0.22 2.96 -13.96
CA MET A 406 0.52 1.74 -13.22
C MET A 406 1.38 2.08 -12.01
N PHE A 407 0.87 1.79 -10.81
CA PHE A 407 1.65 1.85 -9.58
C PHE A 407 1.92 0.43 -9.09
N SER A 408 3.20 0.09 -8.96
CA SER A 408 3.61 -1.25 -8.52
C SER A 408 3.38 -1.44 -7.02
N SER A 409 3.62 -0.42 -6.19
CA SER A 409 3.52 -0.51 -4.73
C SER A 409 2.90 0.77 -4.14
N PRO A 410 1.57 0.93 -4.19
CA PRO A 410 0.90 2.07 -3.60
C PRO A 410 1.11 2.15 -2.08
N ILE A 411 1.22 3.37 -1.57
CA ILE A 411 1.39 3.69 -0.14
C ILE A 411 0.20 4.53 0.29
N ILE A 412 -0.41 4.21 1.44
CA ILE A 412 -1.54 4.98 1.97
C ILE A 412 -1.19 5.53 3.35
N ALA A 413 -0.94 6.84 3.40
CA ALA A 413 -0.55 7.54 4.62
C ALA A 413 -1.13 8.95 4.62
N TYR A 414 -1.39 9.50 5.80
CA TYR A 414 -1.79 10.89 6.00
C TYR A 414 -3.07 11.31 5.24
N GLY A 415 -4.00 10.38 5.05
CA GLY A 415 -5.21 10.58 4.24
C GLY A 415 -4.96 10.61 2.74
N LYS A 416 -3.76 10.22 2.28
CA LYS A 416 -3.32 10.33 0.88
C LYS A 416 -2.83 8.99 0.37
N LEU A 417 -2.91 8.84 -0.94
CA LEU A 417 -2.38 7.72 -1.70
C LEU A 417 -1.14 8.20 -2.45
N TYR A 418 -0.01 7.50 -2.29
CA TYR A 418 1.20 7.74 -3.05
C TYR A 418 1.44 6.56 -3.98
N GLY A 419 1.68 6.85 -5.26
CA GLY A 419 1.93 5.83 -6.28
C GLY A 419 3.09 6.24 -7.17
N SER A 420 3.98 5.29 -7.51
CA SER A 420 5.12 5.55 -8.38
C SER A 420 4.97 4.84 -9.73
N SER A 421 5.12 5.57 -10.83
CA SER A 421 5.07 5.05 -12.22
C SER A 421 6.33 5.45 -12.99
N GLY A 422 6.47 5.04 -14.26
CA GLY A 422 7.61 5.43 -15.11
C GLY A 422 8.86 4.55 -14.95
N TRP A 423 8.73 3.39 -14.31
CA TRP A 423 9.78 2.37 -14.25
C TRP A 423 10.06 1.76 -15.63
N PRO A 424 11.32 1.44 -15.98
CA PRO A 424 12.56 1.59 -15.20
C PRO A 424 13.27 2.94 -15.38
N PHE A 425 12.79 3.81 -16.28
CA PHE A 425 13.61 4.91 -16.80
C PHE A 425 13.55 6.20 -15.98
N THR A 426 12.35 6.62 -15.60
CA THR A 426 12.12 7.89 -14.91
C THR A 426 11.01 7.70 -13.88
N PRO A 427 11.29 7.01 -12.76
CA PRO A 427 10.28 6.82 -11.74
C PRO A 427 9.77 8.19 -11.28
N THR A 428 8.45 8.36 -11.25
CA THR A 428 7.78 9.56 -10.79
C THR A 428 6.76 9.14 -9.75
N THR A 429 6.83 9.75 -8.58
CA THR A 429 5.86 9.56 -7.50
C THR A 429 4.78 10.61 -7.63
N TYR A 430 3.53 10.16 -7.57
CA TYR A 430 2.33 10.97 -7.54
C TYR A 430 1.71 10.89 -6.16
N CYS A 431 1.31 12.04 -5.63
CA CYS A 431 0.44 12.11 -4.47
C CYS A 431 -0.98 12.34 -4.94
N ILE A 432 -1.84 11.38 -4.65
CA ILE A 432 -3.28 11.43 -4.86
C ILE A 432 -3.92 11.75 -3.52
N SER A 433 -4.75 12.79 -3.51
CA SER A 433 -5.49 13.22 -2.33
C SER A 433 -6.83 13.71 -2.79
N GLU A 434 -7.82 13.67 -1.90
CA GLU A 434 -8.92 14.59 -2.07
C GLU A 434 -8.35 15.99 -1.93
N ILE A 435 -8.40 16.77 -3.01
CA ILE A 435 -8.24 18.20 -2.89
C ILE A 435 -9.56 18.64 -2.24
N PRO A 436 -9.59 19.14 -0.98
CA PRO A 436 -10.79 19.84 -0.53
C PRO A 436 -11.09 20.86 -1.62
N PRO A 437 -12.33 20.96 -2.12
CA PRO A 437 -12.63 21.75 -3.31
C PRO A 437 -11.87 23.05 -3.18
N LYS A 438 -10.92 23.28 -4.10
CA LYS A 438 -10.11 24.50 -4.10
C LYS A 438 -11.13 25.60 -3.89
N ASP A 439 -10.94 26.45 -2.87
CA ASP A 439 -11.75 27.66 -2.72
C ASP A 439 -11.49 28.47 -3.98
N TRP A 440 -12.26 28.13 -4.99
CA TRP A 440 -12.39 28.81 -6.22
C TRP A 440 -13.24 29.98 -5.77
N PRO A 441 -12.74 31.22 -5.87
CA PRO A 441 -13.56 32.39 -5.61
C PRO A 441 -14.56 32.53 -6.77
N TYR A 442 -15.43 31.53 -6.96
CA TYR A 442 -16.65 31.69 -7.71
C TYR A 442 -17.59 32.49 -6.82
N TRP A 443 -17.57 33.80 -7.05
CA TRP A 443 -18.74 34.66 -6.97
C TRP A 443 -19.63 34.48 -5.73
N ARG A 444 -19.03 34.40 -4.55
CA ARG A 444 -19.71 34.77 -3.32
C ARG A 444 -18.95 35.92 -2.70
N GLY A 445 -19.61 37.07 -2.72
CA GLY A 445 -19.08 38.31 -2.20
C GLY A 445 -18.60 38.14 -0.76
N ASN A 446 -17.52 38.86 -0.48
CA ASN A 446 -17.10 39.23 0.86
C ASN A 446 -18.33 39.46 1.79
N MET A 447 -18.35 38.82 2.97
CA MET A 447 -19.40 39.01 3.99
C MET A 447 -19.57 40.46 4.44
N GLU A 448 -18.55 41.30 4.27
CA GLU A 448 -18.62 42.73 4.62
C GLU A 448 -19.21 43.60 3.50
N LYS A 449 -19.21 43.14 2.23
CA LYS A 449 -19.72 43.89 1.06
C LYS A 449 -20.26 42.98 -0.05
N PRO A 450 -21.54 42.57 0.02
CA PRO A 450 -22.16 41.83 -1.07
C PRO A 450 -22.55 42.79 -2.21
N GLY A 451 -21.86 42.71 -3.35
CA GLY A 451 -22.51 43.00 -4.64
C GLY A 451 -22.15 44.27 -5.42
N VAL A 452 -20.91 44.76 -5.46
CA VAL A 452 -20.48 45.69 -6.53
C VAL A 452 -19.01 45.49 -6.90
N ALA A 453 -18.70 45.28 -8.18
CA ALA A 453 -17.38 45.55 -8.75
C ALA A 453 -17.24 47.07 -8.84
N THR A 454 -16.56 47.70 -7.89
CA THR A 454 -16.61 49.17 -7.71
C THR A 454 -15.88 49.97 -8.76
N ASN A 455 -15.58 49.46 -9.96
CA ASN A 455 -15.17 50.27 -11.12
C ASN A 455 -15.06 49.53 -12.47
N GLN A 456 -15.76 48.41 -12.68
CA GLN A 456 -15.81 47.79 -14.01
C GLN A 456 -17.25 47.47 -14.38
N MET A 457 -17.79 48.20 -15.36
CA MET A 457 -19.01 47.80 -16.03
C MET A 457 -18.72 46.58 -16.89
N GLY A 458 -19.48 45.50 -16.70
CA GLY A 458 -19.54 44.41 -17.68
C GLY A 458 -20.03 44.92 -19.04
N PRO A 459 -19.78 44.18 -20.13
CA PRO A 459 -20.13 44.61 -21.48
C PRO A 459 -21.65 44.87 -21.59
N VAL A 460 -22.02 46.13 -21.86
CA VAL A 460 -23.42 46.58 -22.02
C VAL A 460 -24.03 46.28 -23.38
N LYS A 461 -23.24 45.75 -24.33
CA LYS A 461 -23.72 45.23 -25.61
C LYS A 461 -23.17 43.83 -25.83
N LEU A 462 -24.03 42.84 -25.68
CA LEU A 462 -23.76 41.47 -26.08
C LEU A 462 -24.18 41.31 -27.54
N ASN A 463 -23.24 41.03 -28.43
CA ASN A 463 -23.53 40.64 -29.80
C ASN A 463 -23.53 39.12 -29.90
N LEU A 464 -24.61 38.54 -30.41
CA LEU A 464 -24.67 37.12 -30.74
C LEU A 464 -23.76 36.85 -31.96
N ILE A 465 -22.64 36.17 -31.76
CA ILE A 465 -21.67 35.91 -32.83
C ILE A 465 -22.07 34.69 -33.67
N TRP A 466 -22.64 33.66 -33.05
CA TRP A 466 -23.16 32.47 -33.73
C TRP A 466 -24.10 31.72 -32.79
N LYS A 467 -25.08 31.02 -33.36
CA LYS A 467 -25.99 30.12 -32.67
C LYS A 467 -26.00 28.80 -33.41
N TYR A 468 -25.70 27.71 -32.72
CA TYR A 468 -25.88 26.36 -33.24
C TYR A 468 -27.05 25.70 -32.51
N GLN A 469 -27.90 25.02 -33.26
CA GLN A 469 -29.02 24.28 -32.71
C GLN A 469 -28.77 22.81 -33.03
N THR A 470 -28.35 22.03 -32.04
CA THR A 470 -28.39 20.57 -32.14
C THR A 470 -29.86 20.17 -32.07
N GLY A 471 -30.29 19.19 -32.87
CA GLY A 471 -31.68 18.73 -32.94
C GLY A 471 -32.21 18.04 -31.67
N GLY A 472 -31.66 18.33 -30.49
CA GLY A 472 -32.03 17.83 -29.18
C GLY A 472 -31.74 18.87 -28.09
N SER A 473 -32.42 18.78 -26.96
CA SER A 473 -32.50 19.81 -25.91
C SER A 473 -31.21 20.04 -25.13
N CYS A 474 -30.22 20.74 -25.73
CA CYS A 474 -29.17 21.43 -24.99
C CYS A 474 -28.61 22.60 -25.83
N ASN A 475 -28.76 23.84 -25.36
CA ASN A 475 -28.11 25.01 -25.95
C ASN A 475 -26.80 25.27 -25.20
N ILE A 476 -25.66 25.27 -25.89
CA ILE A 476 -24.40 25.78 -25.35
C ILE A 476 -24.25 27.23 -25.81
N ILE A 477 -24.08 28.15 -24.87
CA ILE A 477 -23.70 29.54 -25.13
C ILE A 477 -22.29 29.72 -24.58
N THR A 478 -21.33 30.06 -25.44
CA THR A 478 -20.01 30.53 -25.03
C THR A 478 -19.88 32.01 -25.35
N CYS A 479 -19.62 32.82 -24.33
CA CYS A 479 -19.21 34.21 -24.46
C CYS A 479 -17.72 34.31 -24.14
N ASN A 480 -16.95 35.04 -24.93
CA ASN A 480 -15.60 35.45 -24.52
C ASN A 480 -15.69 36.70 -23.64
N CYS A 481 -14.80 36.77 -22.64
CA CYS A 481 -14.70 37.86 -21.67
C CYS A 481 -14.57 39.24 -22.31
#